data_AF-A0A354GTL8-F1
#
_entry.id   AF-A0A354GTL8-F1
#
_cell.length_a   1.000
_cell.length_b   1.000
_cell.length_c   1.000
_cell.angle_alpha   90.00
_cell.angle_beta   90.00
_cell.angle_gamma   90.00
#
_symmetry.space_group_name_H-M   'P 1'
#
loop_
_entity.id
_entity.type
_entity.pdbx_description
1 polymer ?
#
loop_
_entity_poly.entity_id
_entity_poly.type
_entity_poly.pdbx_seq_one_letter_code
_entity_poly.pdbx_strand_id
1 'polypeptide(L)' 'MNSIEVIGHVDEQHQLHAELPADVRPGPVKITLLPVSEEVEDNAWRALINQSWAKDWSDPREDIYTLEDGKPSHEPR' A
#
# COMPACT_ATOMS: atom_id res chain seq x y z
N MET A 1 -19.42 7.76 17.76
CA MET A 1 -18.28 8.70 17.68
C MET A 1 -17.72 8.55 16.28
N ASN A 2 -17.89 9.54 15.41
CA ASN A 2 -17.47 9.41 14.01
C ASN A 2 -16.03 9.88 13.90
N SER A 3 -15.09 8.95 13.80
CA SER A 3 -13.69 9.24 13.48
C SER A 3 -13.54 9.37 11.96
N ILE A 4 -12.82 10.39 11.53
CA ILE A 4 -12.33 10.50 10.15
C ILE A 4 -10.88 10.05 10.13
N GLU A 5 -10.50 9.30 9.10
CA GLU A 5 -9.11 8.92 8.86
C GLU A 5 -8.52 9.95 7.88
N VAL A 6 -7.40 10.54 8.25
CA VAL A 6 -6.70 11.55 7.46
C VAL A 6 -5.24 11.18 7.34
N ILE A 7 -4.68 11.40 6.15
CA ILE A 7 -3.26 11.19 5.91
C ILE A 7 -2.53 12.46 6.30
N GLY A 8 -1.51 12.29 7.14
CA GLY A 8 -0.63 13.37 7.57
C GLY A 8 0.79 12.87 7.74
N HIS A 9 1.71 13.79 7.94
CA HIS A 9 3.10 13.47 8.23
C HIS A 9 3.56 14.19 9.49
N VAL A 10 4.50 13.58 10.20
CA VAL A 10 5.21 14.22 11.31
C VAL A 10 6.51 14.74 10.75
N ASP A 11 6.75 16.04 10.85
CA ASP A 11 8.00 16.65 10.39
C ASP A 11 9.17 16.44 11.37
N GLU A 12 10.37 16.88 10.99
CA GLU A 12 11.56 16.78 11.84
C GLU A 12 11.46 17.59 13.14
N GLN A 13 10.60 18.61 13.17
CA GLN A 13 10.31 19.42 14.35
C GLN A 13 9.22 18.78 15.24
N HIS A 14 8.83 17.54 14.95
CA HIS A 14 7.81 16.77 15.66
C HIS A 14 6.41 17.41 15.61
N GLN A 15 6.12 18.12 14.52
CA GLN A 15 4.80 18.71 14.27
C GLN A 15 3.99 17.80 13.34
N LEU A 16 2.73 17.57 13.69
CA LEU A 16 1.78 16.85 12.85
C LEU A 16 1.19 17.81 11.81
N HIS A 17 1.43 17.51 10.54
CA HIS A 17 0.77 18.17 9.41
C HIS A 17 -0.23 17.21 8.79
N ALA A 18 -1.50 17.62 8.73
CA ALA A 18 -2.56 16.83 8.11
C ALA A 18 -3.54 17.76 7.40
N GLU A 19 -3.96 17.37 6.20
CA GLU A 19 -5.01 18.08 5.47
C GLU A 19 -6.38 17.56 5.92
N LEU A 20 -7.23 18.46 6.40
CA LEU A 20 -8.58 18.13 6.83
C LEU A 20 -9.57 18.48 5.70
N PRO A 21 -10.56 17.61 5.42
CA PRO A 21 -11.61 17.95 4.46
C PRO A 21 -12.47 19.13 4.95
N ALA A 22 -13.05 19.86 4.00
CA ALA A 22 -13.70 21.16 4.25
C ALA A 22 -14.96 21.08 5.13
N ASP A 23 -15.49 19.88 5.35
CA ASP A 23 -16.63 19.59 6.22
C ASP A 23 -16.25 19.49 7.71
N VAL A 24 -14.95 19.43 8.02
CA VAL A 24 -14.44 19.51 9.39
C VAL A 24 -14.53 20.95 9.89
N ARG A 25 -15.41 21.18 10.87
CA ARG A 25 -15.60 22.51 11.45
C ARG A 25 -14.41 22.90 12.34
N PRO A 26 -14.05 24.20 12.40
CA PRO A 26 -13.07 24.69 13.36
C PRO A 26 -13.49 24.41 14.81
N GLY A 27 -12.56 23.91 15.62
CA GLY A 27 -12.80 23.64 17.03
C GLY A 27 -11.74 22.71 17.65
N PRO A 28 -11.79 22.50 18.97
CA PRO A 28 -10.93 21.53 19.62
C PRO A 28 -11.26 20.12 19.13
N VAL A 29 -10.23 19.37 18.74
CA VAL A 29 -10.35 17.98 18.28
C VAL A 29 -9.48 17.07 19.13
N LYS A 30 -9.93 15.83 19.29
CA LYS A 30 -9.11 14.76 19.89
C LYS A 30 -8.41 14.01 18.75
N ILE A 31 -7.08 13.98 18.80
CA ILE A 31 -6.25 13.26 17.83
C ILE A 31 -5.73 11.98 18.49
N THR A 32 -5.85 10.85 17.78
CA THR A 32 -5.22 9.58 18.17
C THR A 32 -4.14 9.29 17.14
N LEU A 33 -2.87 9.33 17.56
CA LEU A 33 -1.74 8.96 16.74
C LEU A 33 -1.51 7.45 16.88
N LEU A 34 -1.57 6.72 15.77
CA LEU A 34 -1.07 5.35 15.70
C LEU A 34 0.26 5.40 14.94
N PRO A 35 1.40 5.36 15.65
CA PRO A 35 2.68 5.23 14.96
C PRO A 35 2.67 3.94 14.15
N VAL A 36 3.05 4.04 12.87
CA VAL A 36 3.23 2.86 12.03
C VAL A 36 4.35 2.05 12.69
N SER A 37 4.02 0.92 13.32
CA SER A 37 5.04 -0.08 13.61
C SER A 37 5.45 -0.70 12.29
N GLU A 38 6.71 -1.12 12.16
CA GLU A 38 7.24 -1.81 10.97
C GLU A 38 6.30 -2.95 10.49
N GLU A 39 5.58 -3.59 11.41
CA GLU A 39 4.58 -4.63 11.12
C GLU A 39 3.34 -4.14 10.33
N VAL A 40 2.92 -2.89 10.49
CA VAL A 40 1.79 -2.28 9.74
C VAL A 40 2.28 -1.82 8.36
N GLU A 41 3.51 -1.33 8.28
CA GLU A 41 4.17 -0.96 7.02
C GLU A 41 4.33 -2.19 6.11
N ASP A 42 4.78 -3.32 6.66
CA ASP A 42 4.91 -4.60 5.94
C ASP A 42 3.59 -5.08 5.35
N ASN A 43 2.48 -5.01 6.10
CA ASN A 43 1.20 -5.49 5.60
C ASN A 43 0.61 -4.57 4.52
N ALA A 44 0.74 -3.25 4.68
CA ALA A 44 0.28 -2.29 3.67
C ALA A 44 1.13 -2.37 2.38
N TRP A 45 2.46 -2.47 2.51
CA TRP A 45 3.35 -2.68 1.38
C TRP A 45 3.08 -4.00 0.66
N ARG A 46 2.92 -5.10 1.40
CA ARG A 46 2.58 -6.41 0.81
C ARG A 46 1.22 -6.38 0.10
N ALA A 47 0.24 -5.67 0.63
CA ALA A 47 -1.06 -5.52 -0.01
C ALA A 47 -0.97 -4.71 -1.32
N LEU A 48 -0.12 -3.68 -1.37
CA LEU A 48 0.14 -2.88 -2.57
C LEU A 48 0.91 -3.67 -3.65
N ILE A 49 1.96 -4.40 -3.27
CA ILE A 49 2.72 -5.27 -4.19
C ILE A 49 1.83 -6.39 -4.74
N ASN A 50 1.03 -7.04 -3.89
CA ASN A 50 0.10 -8.07 -4.36
C ASN A 50 -0.92 -7.50 -5.35
N GLN A 51 -1.46 -6.31 -5.11
CA GLN A 51 -2.43 -5.70 -6.02
C GLN A 51 -1.80 -5.29 -7.35
N SER A 52 -0.58 -4.75 -7.35
CA SER A 52 0.09 -4.32 -8.57
C SER A 52 0.54 -5.50 -9.42
N TRP A 53 1.06 -6.56 -8.81
CA TRP A 53 1.63 -7.70 -9.53
C TRP A 53 0.65 -8.84 -9.80
N ALA A 54 -0.50 -8.91 -9.12
CA ALA A 54 -1.48 -9.97 -9.36
C ALA A 54 -1.94 -10.05 -10.82
N LYS A 55 -1.99 -8.91 -11.52
CA LYS A 55 -2.35 -8.87 -12.93
C LYS A 55 -1.23 -9.43 -13.82
N ASP A 56 0.02 -9.13 -13.52
CA ASP A 56 1.17 -9.56 -14.30
C ASP A 56 1.46 -11.06 -14.05
N TRP A 57 1.30 -11.53 -12.82
CA TRP A 57 1.46 -12.94 -12.45
C TRP A 57 0.38 -13.87 -13.00
N SER A 58 -0.75 -13.32 -13.43
CA SER A 58 -1.84 -14.10 -14.04
C SER A 58 -1.83 -14.05 -15.56
N ASP A 59 -0.87 -13.35 -16.17
CA ASP A 59 -0.73 -13.28 -17.62
C ASP A 59 0.09 -14.46 -18.15
N PRO A 60 -0.51 -15.39 -18.91
CA PRO A 60 0.21 -16.56 -19.45
C PRO A 60 1.30 -16.17 -20.47
N ARG A 61 1.33 -14.92 -20.94
CA ARG A 61 2.39 -14.42 -21.83
C ARG A 61 3.69 -14.16 -21.09
N GLU A 62 3.64 -14.02 -19.77
CA GLU A 62 4.81 -13.90 -18.89
C GLU A 62 5.36 -15.28 -18.46
N ASP A 63 4.71 -16.38 -18.88
CA ASP A 63 5.18 -17.75 -18.60
C ASP A 63 6.43 -18.07 -19.41
N ILE A 64 7.57 -18.14 -18.71
CA ILE A 64 8.87 -18.49 -19.28
C ILE A 64 9.13 -20.01 -19.33
N TYR A 65 8.27 -20.81 -18.70
CA TYR A 65 8.34 -22.28 -18.69
C TYR A 65 6.95 -22.91 -18.88
N THR A 66 6.91 -24.08 -19.50
CA THR A 66 5.71 -24.91 -19.60
C THR A 66 5.40 -25.61 -18.28
N LEU A 67 4.13 -25.66 -17.88
CA LEU A 67 3.71 -26.37 -16.66
C LEU A 67 3.79 -27.90 -16.78
N GLU A 68 3.71 -28.42 -18.00
CA GLU A 68 3.62 -29.86 -18.25
C GLU A 68 4.97 -30.56 -18.17
N ASP A 69 6.03 -29.94 -18.69
CA ASP A 69 7.37 -30.54 -18.74
C ASP A 69 8.50 -29.62 -18.24
N GLY A 70 8.18 -28.40 -17.77
CA GLY A 70 9.14 -27.49 -17.16
C GLY A 70 10.18 -26.95 -18.14
N LYS A 71 9.91 -26.99 -19.45
CA LYS A 71 10.84 -26.52 -20.48
C LYS A 71 10.62 -25.05 -20.81
N PRO A 72 11.67 -24.34 -21.24
CA PRO A 72 11.53 -22.94 -21.64
C PRO A 72 10.48 -22.78 -22.73
N SER A 73 9.56 -21.83 -22.57
CA SER A 73 8.53 -21.50 -23.57
C SER A 73 9.12 -20.83 -24.82
N HIS A 74 10.33 -20.27 -24.69
CA HIS A 74 11.10 -19.64 -25.77
C HIS A 74 12.50 -20.26 -25.84
N GLU A 75 12.65 -21.37 -26.55
CA GLU A 75 13.97 -21.83 -26.97
C GLU A 75 14.49 -20.92 -28.09
N PRO A 76 15.67 -20.27 -27.93
CA PRO A 76 16.32 -19.65 -29.07
C PRO A 76 16.72 -20.75 -30.06
N ARG A 77 16.31 -20.60 -31.33
CA ARG A 77 16.70 -21.49 -32.43
C ARG A 77 18.20 -21.50 -32.66
#